data_AF-A0A8T6PC60-F1
#
_entry.id   AF-A0A8T6PC60-F1
#
_cell.length_a   1.000
_cell.length_b   1.000
_cell.length_c   1.000
_cell.angle_alpha   90.00
_cell.angle_beta   90.00
_cell.angle_gamma   90.00
#
_symmetry.space_group_name_H-M   'P 1'
#
loop_
_entity.id
_entity.type
_entity.pdbx_description
1 polymer ?
#
loop_
_entity_poly.entity_id
_entity_poly.type
_entity_poly.pdbx_seq_one_letter_code
_entity_poly.pdbx_strand_id
1 'polypeptide(L)'
;MQLIDLLLGDGPVIADGGMGSMLLAQGLAQGAAPEVWNIERPEVVIGVHRDYINAGAQIILTNSFGGNAQRLGLAGLSSRASDLNESAARLGRQAADDAAHPVVVAGSMGPLGVLLEPYGEIERPHAISLFTDQALSLIHI
;
A
#
# COMPACT_ATOMS: atom_id res chain seq x y z
N MET A 1 17.08 8.18 -5.11
CA MET A 1 16.52 8.73 -6.36
C MET A 1 15.16 9.32 -6.04
N GLN A 2 14.86 10.54 -6.46
CA GLN A 2 13.52 11.11 -6.27
C GLN A 2 12.59 10.68 -7.41
N LEU A 3 11.28 10.64 -7.16
CA LEU A 3 10.28 10.30 -8.18
C LEU A 3 10.38 11.23 -9.40
N ILE A 4 10.63 12.52 -9.19
CA ILE A 4 10.75 13.47 -10.29
C ILE A 4 11.93 13.15 -11.20
N ASP A 5 13.07 12.70 -10.65
CA ASP A 5 14.24 12.31 -11.43
C ASP A 5 13.93 11.08 -12.29
N LEU A 6 13.19 10.12 -11.73
CA LEU A 6 12.76 8.91 -12.43
C LEU A 6 11.82 9.25 -13.60
N LEU A 7 10.86 10.16 -13.39
CA LEU A 7 9.88 10.55 -14.40
C LEU A 7 10.45 11.45 -15.51
N LEU A 8 11.50 12.21 -15.21
CA LEU A 8 12.20 13.07 -16.18
C LEU A 8 13.31 12.32 -16.94
N GLY A 9 13.59 11.07 -16.57
CA GLY A 9 14.55 10.21 -17.26
C GLY A 9 14.07 9.79 -18.66
N ASP A 10 14.98 9.17 -19.41
CA ASP A 10 14.67 8.65 -20.73
C ASP A 10 13.95 7.30 -20.65
N GLY A 11 12.85 7.17 -21.40
CA GLY A 11 12.11 5.92 -21.56
C GLY A 11 10.91 5.73 -20.61
N PRO A 12 10.20 4.60 -20.74
CA PRO A 12 9.06 4.32 -19.89
C PRO A 12 9.48 3.98 -18.46
N VAL A 13 8.69 4.44 -17.48
CA VAL A 13 8.82 4.04 -16.08
C VAL A 13 7.93 2.84 -15.79
N ILE A 14 8.51 1.79 -15.22
CA ILE A 14 7.79 0.55 -14.93
C ILE A 14 7.36 0.51 -13.45
N ALA A 15 6.06 0.43 -13.22
CA ALA A 15 5.48 0.15 -11.90
C ALA A 15 5.31 -1.36 -11.69
N ASP A 16 5.05 -1.76 -10.45
CA ASP A 16 4.75 -3.13 -10.07
C ASP A 16 3.36 -3.60 -10.55
N GLY A 17 3.03 -4.86 -10.19
CA GLY A 17 1.76 -5.49 -10.53
C GLY A 17 0.81 -5.64 -9.34
N GLY A 18 -0.12 -6.59 -9.44
CA GLY A 18 -1.15 -6.80 -8.43
C GLY A 18 -0.65 -7.46 -7.14
N MET A 19 -0.44 -6.66 -6.08
CA MET A 19 -0.17 -7.15 -4.71
C MET A 19 -1.23 -8.17 -4.24
N GLY A 20 -2.52 -7.83 -4.34
CA GLY A 20 -3.60 -8.70 -3.88
C GLY A 20 -3.61 -10.07 -4.57
N SER A 21 -3.40 -10.11 -5.90
CA SER A 21 -3.32 -11.38 -6.65
C SER A 21 -2.12 -12.22 -6.22
N MET A 22 -0.98 -11.59 -5.95
CA MET A 22 0.21 -12.30 -5.47
C MET A 22 -0.02 -12.89 -4.07
N LEU A 23 -0.63 -12.12 -3.17
CA LEU A 23 -0.93 -12.61 -1.82
C LEU A 23 -1.98 -13.73 -1.82
N LEU A 24 -3.00 -13.66 -2.70
CA LEU A 24 -3.94 -14.77 -2.91
C LEU A 24 -3.22 -16.04 -3.39
N ALA A 25 -2.25 -15.92 -4.30
CA ALA A 25 -1.44 -17.05 -4.75
C ALA A 25 -0.55 -17.63 -3.64
N GLN A 26 -0.21 -16.82 -2.62
CA GLN A 26 0.51 -17.24 -1.40
C GLN A 26 -0.43 -17.76 -0.29
N GLY A 27 -1.73 -17.88 -0.56
CA GLY A 27 -2.70 -18.47 0.37
C GLY A 27 -3.48 -17.47 1.23
N LEU A 28 -3.47 -16.17 0.90
CA LEU A 28 -4.38 -15.22 1.53
C LEU A 28 -5.83 -15.63 1.26
N ALA A 29 -6.67 -15.66 2.30
CA ALA A 29 -8.07 -16.01 2.14
C ALA A 29 -8.82 -14.96 1.31
N GLN A 30 -9.73 -15.42 0.44
CA GLN A 30 -10.55 -14.51 -0.35
C GLN A 30 -11.42 -13.64 0.56
N GLY A 31 -11.39 -12.33 0.35
CA GLY A 31 -12.12 -11.35 1.17
C GLY A 31 -11.42 -10.94 2.47
N ALA A 32 -10.26 -11.52 2.80
CA ALA A 32 -9.43 -11.02 3.89
C ALA A 32 -8.80 -9.66 3.54
N ALA A 33 -8.50 -8.85 4.57
CA ALA A 33 -7.75 -7.61 4.43
C ALA A 33 -6.26 -7.93 4.24
N PRO A 34 -5.66 -7.69 3.06
CA PRO A 34 -4.25 -8.02 2.81
C PRO A 34 -3.28 -7.26 3.73
N GLU A 35 -3.68 -6.10 4.23
CA GLU A 35 -2.87 -5.24 5.09
C GLU A 35 -2.43 -5.95 6.37
N VAL A 36 -3.23 -6.88 6.89
CA VAL A 36 -2.91 -7.68 8.10
C VAL A 36 -1.57 -8.39 7.97
N TRP A 37 -1.23 -8.84 6.75
CA TRP A 37 0.03 -9.53 6.49
C TRP A 37 1.26 -8.62 6.57
N ASN A 38 1.09 -7.30 6.61
CA ASN A 38 2.20 -6.39 6.91
C ASN A 38 2.79 -6.62 8.31
N ILE A 39 2.04 -7.28 9.21
CA ILE A 39 2.50 -7.62 10.56
C ILE A 39 2.53 -9.13 10.77
N GLU A 40 1.54 -9.88 10.27
CA GLU A 40 1.42 -11.31 10.54
C GLU A 40 2.27 -12.21 9.62
N ARG A 41 2.64 -11.71 8.44
CA ARG A 41 3.43 -12.40 7.40
C ARG A 41 4.33 -11.42 6.62
N PRO A 42 5.13 -10.57 7.30
CA PRO A 42 5.89 -9.50 6.64
C PRO A 42 6.88 -10.04 5.59
N GLU A 43 7.42 -11.24 5.81
CA GLU A 43 8.30 -11.93 4.88
C GLU A 43 7.65 -12.23 3.53
N VAL A 44 6.35 -12.53 3.52
CA VAL A 44 5.59 -12.78 2.29
C VAL A 44 5.39 -11.48 1.52
N VAL A 45 5.03 -10.40 2.21
CA VAL A 45 4.83 -9.08 1.60
C VAL A 45 6.15 -8.54 1.02
N ILE A 46 7.25 -8.63 1.76
CA ILE A 46 8.60 -8.28 1.25
C ILE A 46 8.96 -9.17 0.04
N GLY A 47 8.63 -10.46 0.09
CA GLY A 47 8.84 -11.38 -1.03
C GLY A 47 8.17 -10.89 -2.31
N VAL A 48 6.89 -10.51 -2.24
CA VAL A 48 6.16 -9.97 -3.39
C VAL A 48 6.78 -8.67 -3.92
N HIS A 49 7.20 -7.75 -3.04
CA HIS A 49 7.91 -6.56 -3.48
C HIS A 49 9.22 -6.91 -4.20
N ARG A 50 10.01 -7.82 -3.64
CA ARG A 50 11.27 -8.29 -4.26
C ARG A 50 11.03 -8.95 -5.61
N ASP A 51 9.98 -9.74 -5.76
CA ASP A 51 9.63 -10.37 -7.03
C ASP A 51 9.36 -9.32 -8.11
N TYR A 52 8.62 -8.25 -7.80
CA TYR A 52 8.38 -7.16 -8.76
C TYR A 52 9.64 -6.33 -9.04
N ILE A 53 10.44 -6.04 -8.02
CA ILE A 53 11.73 -5.34 -8.21
C ILE A 53 12.64 -6.16 -9.13
N ASN A 54 12.78 -7.46 -8.89
CA ASN A 54 13.59 -8.37 -9.72
C ASN A 54 13.06 -8.49 -11.16
N ALA A 55 11.75 -8.31 -11.36
CA ALA A 55 11.14 -8.23 -12.69
C ALA A 55 11.36 -6.88 -13.40
N GLY A 56 12.00 -5.91 -12.74
CA GLY A 56 12.36 -4.61 -13.32
C GLY A 56 11.48 -3.45 -12.86
N ALA A 57 10.62 -3.62 -11.86
CA ALA A 57 9.84 -2.50 -11.32
C ALA A 57 10.77 -1.42 -10.75
N GLN A 58 10.47 -0.17 -11.10
CA GLN A 58 11.14 1.04 -10.61
C GLN A 58 10.25 1.78 -9.60
N ILE A 59 8.94 1.50 -9.59
CA ILE A 59 8.00 1.95 -8.59
C ILE A 59 7.29 0.72 -8.02
N ILE A 60 7.27 0.60 -6.69
CA ILE A 60 6.42 -0.38 -5.99
C ILE A 60 5.36 0.34 -5.17
N LEU A 61 4.17 -0.25 -5.09
CA LEU A 61 3.07 0.22 -4.26
C LEU A 61 3.05 -0.52 -2.94
N THR A 62 2.99 0.20 -1.81
CA THR A 62 2.85 -0.43 -0.49
C THR A 62 1.60 -1.32 -0.41
N ASN A 63 1.66 -2.39 0.38
CA ASN A 63 0.49 -3.24 0.67
C ASN A 63 -0.48 -2.52 1.64
N SER A 64 -1.11 -1.45 1.16
CA SER A 64 -1.95 -0.54 1.95
C SER A 64 -3.19 -0.06 1.20
N PHE A 65 -3.57 -0.67 0.08
CA PHE A 65 -4.66 -0.19 -0.77
C PHE A 65 -5.98 0.01 0.00
N GLY A 66 -6.35 -0.91 0.89
CA GLY A 66 -7.50 -0.80 1.77
C GLY A 66 -7.20 -0.23 3.15
N GLY A 67 -6.03 0.38 3.37
CA GLY A 67 -5.47 0.70 4.68
C GLY A 67 -6.11 1.87 5.44
N ASN A 68 -7.14 2.54 4.91
CA ASN A 68 -7.85 3.57 5.69
C ASN A 68 -8.79 2.94 6.73
N ALA A 69 -9.02 3.65 7.85
CA ALA A 69 -9.78 3.12 8.98
C ALA A 69 -11.22 2.71 8.64
N GLN A 70 -11.85 3.39 7.67
CA GLN A 70 -13.20 3.06 7.20
C GLN A 70 -13.21 1.72 6.45
N ARG A 71 -12.27 1.53 5.52
CA ARG A 71 -12.18 0.30 4.73
C ARG A 71 -11.77 -0.90 5.58
N LEU A 72 -10.79 -0.72 6.48
CA LEU A 72 -10.39 -1.74 7.46
C LEU A 72 -11.51 -2.05 8.47
N GLY A 73 -12.41 -1.09 8.72
CA GLY A 73 -13.58 -1.29 9.58
C GLY A 73 -14.53 -2.38 9.12
N LEU A 74 -14.62 -2.61 7.80
CA LEU A 74 -15.40 -3.72 7.24
C LEU A 74 -14.90 -5.10 7.69
N ALA A 75 -13.65 -5.19 8.15
CA ALA A 75 -13.02 -6.39 8.71
C ALA A 75 -12.79 -6.28 10.23
N GLY A 76 -13.32 -5.25 10.91
CA GLY A 76 -13.11 -5.02 12.35
C GLY A 76 -11.70 -4.51 12.71
N LEU A 77 -11.00 -3.89 11.76
CA LEU A 77 -9.58 -3.50 11.89
C LEU A 77 -9.35 -1.98 11.90
N SER A 78 -10.38 -1.15 12.09
CA SER A 78 -10.26 0.31 12.04
C SER A 78 -9.15 0.86 12.95
N SER A 79 -9.03 0.32 14.18
CA SER A 79 -8.04 0.77 15.16
C SER A 79 -6.60 0.35 14.85
N ARG A 80 -6.40 -0.49 13.81
CA ARG A 80 -5.10 -1.00 13.36
C ARG A 80 -4.58 -0.24 12.14
N ALA A 81 -5.32 0.75 11.65
CA ALA A 81 -5.00 1.43 10.40
C ALA A 81 -3.59 2.01 10.40
N SER A 82 -3.19 2.77 11.43
CA SER A 82 -1.86 3.39 11.46
C SER A 82 -0.75 2.36 11.41
N ASP A 83 -0.79 1.39 12.32
CA ASP A 83 0.25 0.38 12.50
C ASP A 83 0.36 -0.56 11.29
N LEU A 84 -0.74 -0.86 10.59
CA LEU A 84 -0.69 -1.62 9.34
C LEU A 84 -0.08 -0.82 8.18
N ASN A 85 -0.39 0.48 8.06
CA ASN A 85 0.19 1.34 7.02
C ASN A 85 1.67 1.64 7.26
N GLU A 86 2.04 1.94 8.50
CA GLU A 86 3.45 2.15 8.87
C GLU A 86 4.28 0.90 8.60
N SER A 87 3.72 -0.29 8.90
CA SER A 87 4.40 -1.53 8.57
C SER A 87 4.50 -1.70 7.04
N ALA A 88 3.43 -1.44 6.28
CA ALA A 88 3.47 -1.47 4.81
C ALA A 88 4.60 -0.59 4.24
N ALA A 89 4.73 0.64 4.75
CA ALA A 89 5.73 1.59 4.33
C ALA A 89 7.15 1.09 4.65
N ARG A 90 7.38 0.54 5.86
CA ARG A 90 8.66 -0.06 6.24
C ARG A 90 9.05 -1.25 5.37
N LEU A 91 8.10 -2.15 5.07
CA LEU A 91 8.36 -3.33 4.23
C LEU A 91 8.71 -2.93 2.80
N GLY A 92 7.97 -1.97 2.23
CA GLY A 92 8.28 -1.41 0.91
C GLY A 92 9.65 -0.74 0.87
N ARG A 93 9.97 0.08 1.89
CA ARG A 93 11.28 0.73 2.04
C ARG A 93 12.41 -0.30 2.13
N GLN A 94 12.25 -1.31 2.98
CA GLN A 94 13.23 -2.39 3.12
C GLN A 94 13.48 -3.10 1.78
N ALA A 95 12.43 -3.46 1.04
CA ALA A 95 12.59 -4.13 -0.26
C ALA A 95 13.29 -3.23 -1.29
N ALA A 96 13.00 -1.92 -1.29
CA ALA A 96 13.65 -0.95 -2.17
C ALA A 96 15.12 -0.69 -1.81
N ASP A 97 15.47 -0.67 -0.52
CA ASP A 97 16.84 -0.44 -0.06
C ASP A 97 17.73 -1.66 -0.31
N ASP A 98 17.16 -2.88 -0.30
CA ASP A 98 17.84 -4.13 -0.66
C ASP A 98 18.02 -4.32 -2.18
N ALA A 99 17.43 -3.46 -3.02
CA ALA A 99 17.39 -3.63 -4.47
C ALA A 99 18.74 -3.33 -5.16
N ALA A 100 19.00 -4.02 -6.27
CA ALA A 100 20.20 -3.80 -7.08
C ALA A 100 20.15 -2.49 -7.90
N HIS A 101 18.97 -1.88 -8.02
CA HIS A 101 18.72 -0.62 -8.70
C HIS A 101 17.82 0.28 -7.85
N PRO A 102 17.85 1.60 -8.07
CA PRO A 102 16.97 2.52 -7.33
C PRO A 102 15.49 2.22 -7.58
N VAL A 103 14.73 2.07 -6.49
CA VAL A 103 13.27 1.84 -6.51
C VAL A 103 12.56 2.91 -5.69
N VAL A 104 11.50 3.49 -6.27
CA VAL A 104 10.59 4.40 -5.57
C VAL A 104 9.50 3.59 -4.88
N VAL A 105 9.24 3.91 -3.62
CA VAL A 105 8.12 3.33 -2.85
C VAL A 105 7.00 4.36 -2.83
N ALA A 106 5.83 3.98 -3.31
CA ALA A 106 4.64 4.83 -3.32
C ALA A 106 3.54 4.27 -2.40
N GLY A 107 3.00 5.15 -1.55
CA GLY A 107 1.90 4.82 -0.65
C GLY A 107 0.61 4.54 -1.41
N SER A 108 0.15 3.29 -1.39
CA SER A 108 -1.11 2.90 -2.04
C SER A 108 -2.29 3.28 -1.16
N MET A 109 -3.21 4.11 -1.67
CA MET A 109 -4.43 4.52 -0.97
C MET A 109 -5.63 4.33 -1.91
N GLY A 110 -6.40 3.28 -1.65
CA GLY A 110 -7.62 2.95 -2.38
C GLY A 110 -8.86 3.65 -1.79
N PRO A 111 -10.05 3.41 -2.37
CA PRO A 111 -11.27 4.07 -1.95
C PRO A 111 -11.72 3.65 -0.54
N LEU A 112 -12.56 4.47 0.10
CA LEU A 112 -13.17 4.18 1.42
C LEU A 112 -14.09 2.94 1.40
N GLY A 113 -14.51 2.49 0.21
CA GLY A 113 -15.45 1.38 0.04
C GLY A 113 -16.91 1.74 0.35
N VAL A 114 -17.20 3.02 0.55
CA VAL A 114 -18.54 3.59 0.76
C VAL A 114 -18.73 4.83 -0.11
N LEU A 115 -19.98 5.20 -0.37
CA LEU A 115 -20.31 6.42 -1.08
C LEU A 115 -20.23 7.64 -0.15
N LEU A 116 -19.89 8.79 -0.72
CA LEU A 116 -19.99 10.08 -0.04
C LEU A 116 -21.42 10.62 -0.14
N GLU A 117 -21.76 11.57 0.73
CA GLU A 117 -22.99 12.34 0.59
C GLU A 117 -23.13 13.00 -0.79
N PRO A 118 -24.36 13.11 -1.34
CA PRO A 118 -25.64 12.72 -0.73
C PRO A 118 -26.01 11.24 -0.93
N TYR A 119 -25.15 10.44 -1.55
CA TYR A 119 -25.46 9.05 -1.93
C TYR A 119 -24.99 8.00 -0.92
N GLY A 120 -24.30 8.42 0.14
CA GLY A 120 -23.88 7.60 1.26
C GLY A 120 -23.78 8.43 2.54
N GLU A 121 -23.14 7.85 3.55
CA GLU A 121 -23.19 8.36 4.93
C GLU A 121 -21.95 9.18 5.30
N ILE A 122 -20.94 9.25 4.42
CA ILE A 122 -19.69 9.93 4.72
C ILE A 122 -19.70 11.34 4.13
N GLU A 123 -19.62 12.33 5.02
CA GLU A 123 -19.39 13.71 4.63
C GLU A 123 -17.96 13.89 4.05
N ARG A 124 -17.82 14.79 3.08
CA ARG A 124 -16.51 15.10 2.47
C ARG A 124 -15.41 15.45 3.49
N PRO A 125 -15.64 16.27 4.53
CA PRO A 125 -14.61 16.55 5.54
C PRO A 125 -14.12 15.31 6.28
N HIS A 126 -15.03 14.38 6.59
CA HIS A 126 -14.66 13.13 7.25
C HIS A 126 -13.85 12.22 6.31
N ALA A 127 -14.22 12.14 5.03
CA ALA A 127 -13.44 11.42 4.02
C ALA A 127 -12.01 11.96 3.91
N ILE A 128 -11.84 13.29 3.92
CA ILE A 128 -10.51 13.92 3.90
C ILE A 128 -9.71 13.47 5.13
N SER A 129 -10.29 13.50 6.34
CA SER A 129 -9.61 13.03 7.55
C SER A 129 -9.11 11.60 7.42
N LEU A 130 -9.94 10.68 6.92
CA LEU A 130 -9.58 9.26 6.74
C LEU A 130 -8.38 9.08 5.80
N PHE A 131 -8.34 9.82 4.70
CA PHE A 131 -7.20 9.81 3.78
C PHE A 131 -5.97 10.49 4.35
N THR A 132 -6.14 11.59 5.10
CA THR A 132 -5.05 12.28 5.78
C THR A 132 -4.38 11.37 6.80
N ASP A 133 -5.16 10.67 7.64
CA ASP A 133 -4.63 9.75 8.64
C ASP A 133 -3.81 8.64 7.97
N GLN A 134 -4.33 8.03 6.90
CA GLN A 134 -3.60 7.02 6.14
C GLN A 134 -2.30 7.58 5.54
N ALA A 135 -2.35 8.76 4.91
CA ALA A 135 -1.20 9.38 4.29
C ALA A 135 -0.10 9.69 5.31
N LEU A 136 -0.45 10.18 6.50
CA LEU A 136 0.49 10.44 7.59
C LEU A 136 1.20 9.16 8.04
N SER A 137 0.46 8.06 8.21
CA SER A 137 1.06 6.76 8.58
C SER A 137 2.02 6.21 7.51
N LEU A 138 1.84 6.58 6.24
CA LEU A 138 2.70 6.11 5.13
C LEU A 138 3.98 6.94 4.94
N ILE A 139 4.10 8.11 5.56
CA ILE A 139 5.28 8.99 5.46
C ILE A 139 6.15 9.01 6.72
N HIS A 140 5.74 8.34 7.80
CA HIS A 140 6.49 8.22 9.05
C HIS A 140 7.51 7.06 9.03
N ILE A 141 8.39 7.04 8.03
CA ILE A 141 9.45 6.03 7.84
C ILE A 141 10.82 6.63 7.56
#